data_AF-A0A972BJH5-F1
#
_entry.id   AF-A0A972BJH5-F1
#
_cell.length_a   1.000
_cell.length_b   1.000
_cell.length_c   1.000
_cell.angle_alpha   90.00
_cell.angle_beta   90.00
_cell.angle_gamma   90.00
#
_symmetry.space_group_name_H-M   'P 1'
#
loop_
_entity.id
_entity.type
_entity.pdbx_description
1 polymer ?
#
loop_
_entity_poly.entity_id
_entity_poly.type
_entity_poly.pdbx_seq_one_letter_code
_entity_poly.pdbx_strand_id
1 'polypeptide(L)'
;MSHNYLIKFLFRQAGAGRIAVEDSPDDIPDLVAEILAYHVERRIRRNLTYGYHARRGVLCRMRGRVDFLRTERHKLLQRGKIACTFDELTMDTSRNRLVRAALDVLARVVGKNGLARRCRSLAASLRRMGVTGERPHRGELSLDRFGSHDVEDRLMVAAAKLAFDLALPTEDAGNVFLSLPHREDRWVRKLFEKGVAGFYSVVLTSQGWQVDTGKMLQWDIEDKTSSIDRLLPSMRTDIILEHRARNIRTIVDTKFTSVVTRGWYREETLSSQHVYQIYSYIRSQERQTDPLSLQASGLLLYPAVGCLVDEAVVVQGHKIRFATVNLGVSAVEIRRQLLAVLDD
;
A
#
# COMPACT_ATOMS: atom_id res chain seq x y z
N MET A 1 9.20 2.47 2.26
CA MET A 1 8.98 2.80 0.84
C MET A 1 8.07 1.78 0.10
N SER A 2 7.05 1.19 0.74
CA SER A 2 6.51 -0.11 0.23
C SER A 2 4.98 -0.26 0.26
N HIS A 3 4.23 0.84 0.14
CA HIS A 3 2.76 0.79 -0.07
C HIS A 3 2.35 1.56 -1.34
N ASN A 4 3.01 2.68 -1.65
CA ASN A 4 2.77 3.42 -2.91
C ASN A 4 3.06 2.57 -4.15
N TYR A 5 4.13 1.79 -4.16
CA TYR A 5 4.43 0.87 -5.28
C TYR A 5 3.39 -0.24 -5.45
N LEU A 6 2.76 -0.70 -4.36
CA LEU A 6 1.76 -1.75 -4.40
C LEU A 6 0.48 -1.23 -5.07
N ILE A 7 -0.02 -0.08 -4.63
CA ILE A 7 -1.23 0.50 -5.18
C ILE A 7 -1.01 1.01 -6.60
N LYS A 8 0.16 1.62 -6.86
CA LYS A 8 0.64 1.97 -8.20
C LYS A 8 0.63 0.75 -9.14
N PHE A 9 0.83 -0.45 -8.59
CA PHE A 9 0.77 -1.69 -9.35
C PHE A 9 -0.65 -2.31 -9.42
N LEU A 10 -1.44 -2.25 -8.33
CA LEU A 10 -2.84 -2.70 -8.30
C LEU A 10 -3.65 -2.06 -9.43
N PHE A 11 -3.51 -0.74 -9.62
CA PHE A 11 -4.13 -0.03 -10.74
C PHE A 11 -3.55 -0.38 -12.11
N ARG A 12 -2.24 -0.64 -12.20
CA ARG A 12 -1.57 -0.99 -13.46
C ARG A 12 -1.96 -2.39 -13.94
N GLN A 13 -2.27 -3.32 -13.03
CA GLN A 13 -2.75 -4.66 -13.37
C GLN A 13 -4.26 -4.73 -13.57
N ALA A 14 -5.05 -4.02 -12.77
CA ALA A 14 -6.49 -3.88 -13.01
C ALA A 14 -6.77 -3.28 -14.41
N GLY A 15 -5.88 -2.39 -14.90
CA GLY A 15 -5.94 -1.86 -16.26
C GLY A 15 -5.41 -2.79 -17.37
N ALA A 16 -4.72 -3.90 -17.06
CA ALA A 16 -4.04 -4.74 -18.05
C ALA A 16 -4.53 -6.20 -18.12
N GLY A 17 -5.36 -6.65 -17.19
CA GLY A 17 -5.87 -8.01 -17.17
C GLY A 17 -7.29 -8.08 -16.63
N ARG A 18 -8.21 -8.54 -17.48
CA ARG A 18 -9.60 -8.94 -17.21
C ARG A 18 -9.84 -9.38 -15.75
N ILE A 19 -10.43 -8.49 -14.94
CA ILE A 19 -11.13 -8.86 -13.72
C ILE A 19 -12.40 -8.02 -13.70
N ALA A 20 -13.50 -8.63 -14.18
CA ALA A 20 -14.84 -8.12 -13.98
C ALA A 20 -15.21 -8.42 -12.53
N VAL A 21 -15.18 -7.40 -11.67
CA VAL A 21 -15.66 -7.49 -10.29
C VAL A 21 -16.58 -6.30 -10.09
N GLU A 22 -17.87 -6.62 -10.17
CA GLU A 22 -19.02 -5.79 -9.86
C GLU A 22 -19.39 -5.98 -8.38
N ASP A 23 -19.85 -4.89 -7.78
CA ASP A 23 -20.77 -4.79 -6.64
C ASP A 23 -20.40 -5.42 -5.27
N SER A 24 -19.63 -4.69 -4.46
CA SER A 24 -19.87 -4.43 -3.01
C SER A 24 -18.55 -4.20 -2.21
N PRO A 25 -18.50 -3.31 -1.19
CA PRO A 25 -17.33 -3.14 -0.30
C PRO A 25 -16.92 -4.40 0.48
N ASP A 26 -17.80 -5.38 0.60
CA ASP A 26 -17.51 -6.70 1.19
C ASP A 26 -16.54 -7.53 0.32
N ASP A 27 -16.27 -7.11 -0.92
CA ASP A 27 -15.35 -7.78 -1.86
C ASP A 27 -13.89 -7.35 -1.71
N ILE A 28 -13.52 -6.44 -0.78
CA ILE A 28 -12.11 -6.02 -0.64
C ILE A 28 -11.19 -7.19 -0.26
N PRO A 29 -11.53 -8.05 0.73
CA PRO A 29 -10.75 -9.27 1.00
C PRO A 29 -10.69 -10.21 -0.22
N ASP A 30 -11.79 -10.31 -0.97
CA ASP A 30 -11.89 -11.14 -2.17
C ASP A 30 -10.98 -10.62 -3.29
N LEU A 31 -10.94 -9.31 -3.51
CA LEU A 31 -10.05 -8.66 -4.49
C LEU A 31 -8.58 -8.88 -4.13
N VAL A 32 -8.22 -8.70 -2.86
CA VAL A 32 -6.84 -8.93 -2.41
C VAL A 32 -6.47 -10.40 -2.52
N ALA A 33 -7.41 -11.31 -2.26
CA ALA A 33 -7.21 -12.74 -2.45
C ALA A 33 -7.04 -13.13 -3.92
N GLU A 34 -7.80 -12.55 -4.85
CA GLU A 34 -7.62 -12.80 -6.28
C GLU A 34 -6.25 -12.34 -6.78
N ILE A 35 -5.84 -11.13 -6.37
CA ILE A 35 -4.56 -10.55 -6.77
C ILE A 35 -3.41 -11.37 -6.21
N LEU A 36 -3.48 -11.74 -4.92
CA LEU A 36 -2.48 -12.59 -4.31
C LEU A 36 -2.42 -13.97 -4.99
N ALA A 37 -3.57 -14.59 -5.25
CA ALA A 37 -3.65 -15.90 -5.91
C ALA A 37 -3.02 -15.86 -7.31
N TYR A 38 -3.34 -14.84 -8.12
CA TYR A 38 -2.78 -14.65 -9.45
C TYR A 38 -1.25 -14.52 -9.42
N HIS A 39 -0.72 -13.69 -8.50
CA HIS A 39 0.72 -13.51 -8.36
C HIS A 39 1.43 -14.79 -7.90
N VAL A 40 0.85 -15.50 -6.94
CA VAL A 40 1.42 -16.76 -6.44
C VAL A 40 1.45 -17.81 -7.55
N GLU A 41 0.36 -18.00 -8.30
CA GLU A 41 0.33 -18.95 -9.42
C GLU A 41 1.40 -18.66 -10.48
N ARG A 42 1.56 -17.37 -10.84
CA ARG A 42 2.58 -16.96 -11.79
C ARG A 42 4.00 -17.25 -11.26
N ARG A 43 4.26 -17.05 -9.96
CA ARG A 43 5.56 -17.35 -9.36
C ARG A 43 5.81 -18.84 -9.23
N ILE A 44 4.79 -19.65 -8.93
CA ILE A 44 4.92 -21.11 -8.95
C ILE A 44 5.33 -21.60 -10.35
N ARG A 45 4.77 -21.02 -11.43
CA ARG A 45 5.16 -21.37 -12.81
C ARG A 45 6.56 -20.89 -13.21
N ARG A 46 7.05 -19.78 -12.65
CA ARG A 46 8.35 -19.17 -13.00
C ARG A 46 9.46 -19.45 -11.98
N ASN A 47 9.22 -20.37 -11.05
CA ASN A 47 10.00 -20.64 -9.83
C ASN A 47 9.89 -19.53 -8.76
N LEU A 48 9.73 -19.97 -7.51
CA LEU A 48 9.80 -19.11 -6.34
C LEU A 48 11.24 -18.65 -6.08
N THR A 49 11.38 -17.53 -5.38
CA THR A 49 12.68 -17.06 -4.96
C THR A 49 13.25 -17.97 -3.89
N TYR A 50 14.47 -18.44 -4.16
CA TYR A 50 15.26 -19.20 -3.22
C TYR A 50 16.00 -18.27 -2.26
N GLY A 51 16.17 -18.72 -1.03
CA GLY A 51 17.09 -18.15 -0.06
C GLY A 51 18.18 -19.15 0.29
N TYR A 52 19.07 -18.70 1.18
CA TYR A 52 20.12 -19.52 1.73
C TYR A 52 19.91 -19.63 3.24
N HIS A 53 19.89 -20.86 3.75
CA HIS A 53 19.92 -21.12 5.19
C HIS A 53 21.25 -21.75 5.56
N ALA A 54 21.93 -21.15 6.53
CA ALA A 54 23.19 -21.66 7.05
C ALA A 54 22.94 -22.93 7.85
N ARG A 55 23.40 -24.07 7.32
CA ARG A 55 23.31 -25.37 7.98
C ARG A 55 24.66 -25.76 8.58
N ARG A 56 24.62 -26.27 9.80
CA ARG A 56 25.77 -26.88 10.46
C ARG A 56 25.61 -28.39 10.42
N GLY A 57 26.62 -29.10 9.93
CA GLY A 57 26.58 -30.56 9.79
C GLY A 57 27.96 -31.18 9.94
N VAL A 58 27.98 -32.43 10.39
CA VAL A 58 29.19 -33.25 10.39
C VAL A 58 29.15 -34.12 9.14
N LEU A 59 30.08 -33.88 8.22
CA LEU A 59 30.09 -34.50 6.89
C LEU A 59 31.38 -35.28 6.67
N CYS A 60 31.35 -36.31 5.82
CA CYS A 60 32.57 -37.01 5.39
C CYS A 60 33.36 -36.26 4.29
N ARG A 61 32.87 -35.09 3.88
CA ARG A 61 33.49 -34.21 2.87
C ARG A 61 33.42 -32.76 3.32
N MET A 62 34.43 -31.97 2.96
CA MET A 62 34.41 -30.53 3.21
C MET A 62 33.35 -29.85 2.35
N ARG A 63 32.49 -29.04 2.97
CA ARG A 63 31.48 -28.22 2.29
C ARG A 63 31.34 -26.90 3.05
N GLY A 64 31.52 -25.76 2.39
CA GLY A 64 31.49 -24.45 3.04
C GLY A 64 32.65 -24.25 4.02
N ARG A 65 32.38 -23.58 5.15
CA ARG A 65 33.37 -23.21 6.16
C ARG A 65 33.52 -24.31 7.22
N VAL A 66 34.75 -24.75 7.44
CA VAL A 66 35.07 -25.74 8.49
C VAL A 66 35.04 -25.10 9.88
N ASP A 67 34.41 -25.78 10.83
CA ASP A 67 34.50 -25.49 12.26
C ASP A 67 35.61 -26.37 12.86
N PHE A 68 36.83 -25.84 12.83
CA PHE A 68 38.03 -26.54 13.30
C PHE A 68 37.93 -26.87 14.79
N LEU A 69 37.43 -25.95 15.61
CA LEU A 69 37.29 -26.16 17.06
C LEU A 69 36.38 -27.34 17.38
N ARG A 70 35.20 -27.40 16.74
CA ARG A 70 34.28 -28.52 16.95
C ARG A 70 34.83 -29.83 16.38
N THR A 71 35.54 -29.77 15.26
CA THR A 71 36.16 -30.91 14.59
C THR A 71 37.25 -31.56 15.46
N GLU A 72 38.15 -30.76 16.02
CA GLU A 72 39.22 -31.24 16.90
C GLU A 72 38.70 -31.73 18.24
N ARG A 73 37.81 -30.96 18.88
CA ARG A 73 37.25 -31.33 20.20
C ARG A 73 36.55 -32.68 20.20
N HIS A 74 35.92 -33.07 19.09
CA HIS A 74 35.21 -34.35 18.95
C HIS A 74 36.01 -35.40 18.17
N LYS A 75 37.28 -35.14 17.84
CA LYS A 75 38.18 -36.02 17.07
C LYS A 75 37.53 -36.52 15.77
N LEU A 76 36.80 -35.64 15.07
CA LEU A 76 35.99 -36.05 13.92
C LEU A 76 36.84 -36.55 12.75
N LEU A 77 38.06 -36.03 12.59
CA LEU A 77 39.00 -36.45 11.54
C LEU A 77 39.40 -37.93 11.67
N GLN A 78 39.54 -38.45 12.89
CA GLN A 78 39.81 -39.87 13.13
C GLN A 78 38.66 -40.79 12.67
N ARG A 79 37.46 -40.23 12.51
CA ARG A 79 36.27 -40.91 12.00
C ARG A 79 35.98 -40.58 10.54
N GLY A 80 36.92 -39.91 9.85
CA GLY A 80 36.75 -39.45 8.47
C GLY A 80 35.66 -38.38 8.30
N LYS A 81 35.38 -37.58 9.33
CA LYS A 81 34.31 -36.58 9.36
C LYS A 81 34.83 -35.19 9.72
N ILE A 82 34.14 -34.15 9.28
CA ILE A 82 34.47 -32.75 9.52
C ILE A 82 33.19 -31.98 9.88
N ALA A 83 33.24 -31.15 10.91
CA ALA A 83 32.14 -30.23 11.22
C ALA A 83 32.24 -29.01 10.31
N CYS A 84 31.18 -28.77 9.53
CA CYS A 84 31.13 -27.71 8.54
C CYS A 84 29.86 -26.87 8.71
N THR A 85 29.98 -25.58 8.42
CA THR A 85 28.86 -24.66 8.21
C THR A 85 28.79 -24.31 6.73
N PHE A 86 27.65 -24.54 6.10
CA PHE A 86 27.47 -24.29 4.68
C PHE A 86 26.05 -23.83 4.39
N ASP A 87 25.90 -23.08 3.30
CA ASP A 87 24.62 -22.56 2.88
C ASP A 87 23.89 -23.59 2.02
N GLU A 88 22.67 -23.96 2.43
CA GLU A 88 21.75 -24.76 1.62
C GLU A 88 20.71 -23.87 0.98
N LEU A 89 20.49 -24.10 -0.32
CA LEU A 89 19.44 -23.43 -1.07
C LEU A 89 18.08 -23.93 -0.55
N THR A 90 17.20 -23.00 -0.21
CA THR A 90 15.88 -23.29 0.34
C THR A 90 14.81 -22.42 -0.30
N MET A 91 13.59 -22.95 -0.41
CA MET A 91 12.42 -22.13 -0.74
C MET A 91 11.76 -21.54 0.52
N ASP A 92 12.18 -21.94 1.73
CA ASP A 92 11.62 -21.49 3.00
C ASP A 92 12.15 -20.11 3.43
N THR A 93 11.93 -19.12 2.57
CA THR A 93 12.31 -17.73 2.82
C THR A 93 11.26 -17.02 3.65
N SER A 94 11.63 -15.94 4.35
CA SER A 94 10.70 -15.02 5.02
C SER A 94 9.55 -14.59 4.10
N ARG A 95 9.84 -14.30 2.83
CA ARG A 95 8.86 -13.86 1.84
C ARG A 95 7.83 -14.95 1.52
N ASN A 96 8.31 -16.16 1.23
CA ASN A 96 7.44 -17.27 0.88
C ASN A 96 6.61 -17.71 2.09
N ARG A 97 7.20 -17.69 3.30
CA ARG A 97 6.49 -17.94 4.57
C ARG A 97 5.38 -16.92 4.82
N LEU A 98 5.65 -15.63 4.57
CA LEU A 98 4.64 -14.57 4.69
C LEU A 98 3.47 -14.78 3.73
N VAL A 99 3.76 -15.08 2.48
CA VAL A 99 2.74 -15.26 1.43
C VAL A 99 1.88 -16.49 1.69
N ARG A 100 2.49 -17.61 2.09
CA ARG A 100 1.76 -18.80 2.53
C ARG A 100 0.82 -18.47 3.68
N ALA A 101 1.31 -17.79 4.70
CA ALA A 101 0.51 -17.41 5.86
C ALA A 101 -0.62 -16.42 5.49
N ALA A 102 -0.40 -15.53 4.51
CA ALA A 102 -1.45 -14.62 4.01
C ALA A 102 -2.56 -15.38 3.27
N LEU A 103 -2.21 -16.39 2.45
CA LEU A 103 -3.19 -17.25 1.79
C LEU A 103 -4.01 -18.06 2.81
N ASP A 104 -3.38 -18.56 3.86
CA ASP A 104 -4.05 -19.27 4.96
C ASP A 104 -5.03 -18.36 5.72
N VAL A 105 -4.70 -17.08 5.86
CA VAL A 105 -5.60 -16.07 6.47
C VAL A 105 -6.75 -15.71 5.55
N LEU A 106 -6.48 -15.36 4.29
CA LEU A 106 -7.53 -15.00 3.32
C LEU A 106 -8.51 -16.16 3.07
N ALA A 107 -8.03 -17.40 3.12
CA ALA A 107 -8.91 -18.57 3.01
C ALA A 107 -9.99 -18.67 4.09
N ARG A 108 -9.86 -17.92 5.20
CA ARG A 108 -10.86 -17.80 6.28
C ARG A 108 -11.75 -16.57 6.15
N VAL A 109 -11.21 -15.48 5.61
CA VAL A 109 -11.89 -14.16 5.53
C VAL A 109 -12.73 -14.01 4.25
N VAL A 110 -12.33 -14.67 3.16
CA VAL A 110 -12.97 -14.56 1.84
C VAL A 110 -14.37 -15.17 1.83
N GLY A 111 -15.36 -14.42 1.32
CA GLY A 111 -16.75 -14.86 1.21
C GLY A 111 -17.00 -15.84 0.06
N LYS A 112 -16.23 -15.74 -1.03
CA LYS A 112 -16.35 -16.63 -2.20
C LYS A 112 -15.71 -18.00 -1.94
N ASN A 113 -16.56 -19.02 -1.80
CA ASN A 113 -16.15 -20.42 -1.61
C ASN A 113 -15.17 -20.97 -2.68
N GLY A 114 -15.28 -20.50 -3.93
CA GLY A 114 -14.34 -20.86 -5.00
C GLY A 114 -12.93 -20.30 -4.77
N LEU A 115 -12.87 -19.04 -4.35
CA LEU A 115 -11.62 -18.33 -4.10
C LEU A 115 -10.94 -18.82 -2.82
N ALA A 116 -11.71 -19.07 -1.76
CA ALA A 116 -11.18 -19.67 -0.53
C ALA A 116 -10.53 -21.04 -0.77
N ARG A 117 -11.16 -21.90 -1.60
CA ARG A 117 -10.56 -23.19 -2.03
C ARG A 117 -9.27 -22.99 -2.84
N ARG A 118 -9.25 -22.00 -3.73
CA ARG A 118 -8.06 -21.66 -4.52
C ARG A 118 -6.91 -21.21 -3.63
N CYS A 119 -7.15 -20.33 -2.66
CA CYS A 119 -6.15 -19.90 -1.68
C CYS A 119 -5.60 -21.08 -0.86
N ARG A 120 -6.46 -21.99 -0.38
CA ARG A 120 -6.02 -23.21 0.32
C ARG A 120 -5.15 -24.12 -0.55
N SER A 121 -5.53 -24.31 -1.82
CA SER A 121 -4.77 -25.12 -2.78
C SER A 121 -3.38 -24.53 -3.03
N LEU A 122 -3.29 -23.21 -3.19
CA LEU A 122 -2.01 -22.51 -3.35
C LEU A 122 -1.14 -22.60 -2.10
N ALA A 123 -1.71 -22.40 -0.91
CA ALA A 123 -0.99 -22.57 0.34
C ALA A 123 -0.46 -24.00 0.51
N ALA A 124 -1.26 -25.01 0.17
CA ALA A 124 -0.83 -26.41 0.17
C ALA A 124 0.26 -26.69 -0.88
N SER A 125 0.19 -26.07 -2.06
CA SER A 125 1.25 -26.16 -3.07
C SER A 125 2.57 -25.58 -2.54
N LEU A 126 2.55 -24.41 -1.90
CA LEU A 126 3.73 -23.81 -1.26
C LEU A 126 4.33 -24.73 -0.19
N ARG A 127 3.49 -25.39 0.64
CA ARG A 127 3.96 -26.38 1.62
C ARG A 127 4.65 -27.57 0.97
N ARG A 128 4.08 -28.12 -0.12
CA ARG A 128 4.70 -29.23 -0.88
C ARG A 128 6.05 -28.86 -1.50
N MET A 129 6.26 -27.58 -1.83
CA MET A 129 7.54 -27.06 -2.31
C MET A 129 8.52 -26.75 -1.16
N GLY A 130 8.21 -27.07 0.10
CA GLY A 130 9.13 -26.90 1.23
C GLY A 130 9.04 -25.55 1.93
N VAL A 131 8.00 -24.74 1.68
CA VAL A 131 7.71 -23.53 2.46
C VAL A 131 6.93 -23.91 3.71
N THR A 132 7.64 -24.34 4.75
CA THR A 132 7.03 -24.90 5.97
C THR A 132 7.17 -24.01 7.19
N GLY A 133 8.07 -23.04 7.20
CA GLY A 133 8.34 -22.26 8.40
C GLY A 133 7.18 -21.36 8.83
N GLU A 134 7.26 -20.90 10.08
CA GLU A 134 6.27 -20.01 10.69
C GLU A 134 6.26 -18.62 10.05
N ARG A 135 5.15 -17.90 10.27
CA ARG A 135 5.00 -16.53 9.81
C ARG A 135 6.13 -15.67 10.41
N PRO A 136 6.89 -14.93 9.58
CA PRO A 136 7.96 -14.08 10.07
C PRO A 136 7.40 -12.90 10.86
N HIS A 137 8.09 -12.51 11.93
CA HIS A 137 7.80 -11.29 12.67
C HIS A 137 8.12 -10.04 11.83
N ARG A 138 7.53 -8.88 12.18
CA ARG A 138 7.77 -7.60 11.47
C ARG A 138 9.26 -7.22 11.40
N GLY A 139 10.05 -7.60 12.40
CA GLY A 139 11.51 -7.41 12.42
C GLY A 139 12.25 -8.21 11.34
N GLU A 140 11.91 -9.50 11.17
CA GLU A 140 12.50 -10.36 10.14
C GLU A 140 12.21 -9.87 8.72
N LEU A 141 11.01 -9.33 8.48
CA LEU A 141 10.61 -8.76 7.19
C LEU A 141 11.32 -7.44 6.86
N SER A 142 11.89 -6.75 7.86
CA SER A 142 12.57 -5.46 7.69
C SER A 142 14.06 -5.64 7.35
N LEU A 143 14.65 -6.78 7.73
CA LEU A 143 16.01 -7.17 7.38
C LEU A 143 16.13 -7.69 5.94
N ASP A 144 15.00 -8.13 5.38
CA ASP A 144 14.92 -8.72 4.06
C ASP A 144 14.92 -7.64 2.96
N ARG A 145 16.10 -7.33 2.43
CA ARG A 145 16.28 -6.33 1.35
C ARG A 145 15.97 -6.95 -0.01
N PHE A 146 15.06 -6.34 -0.76
CA PHE A 146 14.75 -6.75 -2.12
C PHE A 146 15.90 -6.40 -3.08
N GLY A 147 16.48 -7.40 -3.74
CA GLY A 147 17.41 -7.21 -4.85
C GLY A 147 16.71 -6.72 -6.13
N SER A 148 17.49 -6.49 -7.18
CA SER A 148 17.01 -6.13 -8.52
C SER A 148 16.20 -7.25 -9.18
N HIS A 149 16.50 -8.52 -8.86
CA HIS A 149 15.79 -9.70 -9.35
C HIS A 149 14.48 -10.01 -8.58
N ASP A 150 14.20 -9.29 -7.49
CA ASP A 150 13.05 -9.56 -6.61
C ASP A 150 11.82 -8.69 -6.91
N VAL A 151 11.79 -8.00 -8.06
CA VAL A 151 10.69 -7.07 -8.41
C VAL A 151 9.34 -7.79 -8.49
N GLU A 152 9.30 -9.02 -9.02
CA GLU A 152 8.05 -9.80 -9.07
C GLU A 152 7.59 -10.27 -7.67
N ASP A 153 8.51 -10.51 -6.74
CA ASP A 153 8.17 -10.88 -5.35
C ASP A 153 7.62 -9.70 -4.56
N ARG A 154 8.04 -8.46 -4.88
CA ARG A 154 7.56 -7.25 -4.19
C ARG A 154 6.04 -7.18 -4.21
N LEU A 155 5.43 -7.57 -5.32
CA LEU A 155 3.98 -7.51 -5.54
C LEU A 155 3.26 -8.56 -4.72
N MET A 156 3.74 -9.80 -4.77
CA MET A 156 3.22 -10.91 -3.99
C MET A 156 3.35 -10.64 -2.48
N VAL A 157 4.50 -10.14 -2.03
CA VAL A 157 4.75 -9.79 -0.62
C VAL A 157 3.87 -8.61 -0.18
N ALA A 158 3.66 -7.63 -1.04
CA ALA A 158 2.86 -6.47 -0.71
C ALA A 158 1.36 -6.79 -0.68
N ALA A 159 0.85 -7.64 -1.58
CA ALA A 159 -0.50 -8.19 -1.49
C ALA A 159 -0.68 -9.05 -0.23
N ALA A 160 0.32 -9.85 0.13
CA ALA A 160 0.31 -10.61 1.38
C ALA A 160 0.30 -9.71 2.64
N LYS A 161 1.02 -8.59 2.62
CA LYS A 161 0.96 -7.59 3.70
C LYS A 161 -0.43 -6.96 3.81
N LEU A 162 -1.02 -6.58 2.68
CA LEU A 162 -2.37 -6.05 2.61
C LEU A 162 -3.41 -7.04 3.14
N ALA A 163 -3.26 -8.32 2.81
CA ALA A 163 -4.12 -9.39 3.33
C ALA A 163 -4.09 -9.49 4.86
N PHE A 164 -2.91 -9.35 5.48
CA PHE A 164 -2.82 -9.33 6.94
C PHE A 164 -3.36 -8.04 7.56
N ASP A 165 -3.16 -6.91 6.89
CA ASP A 165 -3.70 -5.63 7.36
C ASP A 165 -5.25 -5.62 7.26
N LEU A 166 -5.83 -6.33 6.28
CA LEU A 166 -7.28 -6.51 6.11
C LEU A 166 -7.89 -7.53 7.09
N ALA A 167 -7.18 -8.62 7.39
CA ALA A 167 -7.67 -9.68 8.27
C ALA A 167 -7.55 -9.37 9.77
N LEU A 168 -6.92 -8.25 10.12
CA LEU A 168 -6.95 -7.65 11.47
C LEU A 168 -8.14 -6.67 11.50
N PRO A 169 -9.40 -7.11 11.36
CA PRO A 169 -10.07 -7.88 12.42
C PRO A 169 -11.14 -8.85 11.88
N THR A 170 -10.84 -10.13 11.78
CA THR A 170 -11.91 -11.14 11.68
C THR A 170 -11.42 -12.45 12.30
N GLU A 171 -11.97 -12.69 13.49
CA GLU A 171 -11.84 -13.91 14.29
C GLU A 171 -10.48 -14.16 14.96
N ASP A 172 -10.46 -14.00 16.28
CA ASP A 172 -9.96 -15.09 17.12
C ASP A 172 -10.99 -15.39 18.21
N ALA A 173 -11.42 -16.64 18.24
CA ALA A 173 -12.01 -17.25 19.41
C ALA A 173 -10.98 -17.21 20.54
N GLY A 174 -11.08 -16.20 21.40
CA GLY A 174 -10.18 -16.03 22.55
C GLY A 174 -10.23 -14.63 23.12
N ASN A 175 -10.88 -14.51 24.28
CA ASN A 175 -10.97 -13.32 25.15
C ASN A 175 -9.69 -12.46 25.16
N VAL A 176 -9.63 -11.37 24.37
CA VAL A 176 -9.26 -10.00 24.76
C VAL A 176 -9.68 -9.07 23.62
N PHE A 177 -10.79 -8.36 23.81
CA PHE A 177 -11.19 -7.24 22.97
C PHE A 177 -10.23 -6.07 23.17
N LEU A 178 -9.44 -5.76 22.14
CA LEU A 178 -9.00 -4.39 21.87
C LEU A 178 -9.39 -4.04 20.44
N SER A 179 -10.69 -3.87 20.23
CA SER A 179 -11.18 -3.02 19.15
C SER A 179 -10.47 -1.67 19.28
N LEU A 180 -9.70 -1.29 18.27
CA LEU A 180 -9.26 0.09 18.12
C LEU A 180 -9.89 0.63 16.84
N PRO A 181 -11.17 1.08 16.88
CA PRO A 181 -11.86 1.70 15.74
C PRO A 181 -11.04 2.84 15.10
N HIS A 182 -10.26 3.56 15.92
CA HIS A 182 -9.37 4.63 15.46
C HIS A 182 -8.21 4.15 14.57
N ARG A 183 -7.79 2.88 14.67
CA ARG A 183 -6.77 2.31 13.79
C ARG A 183 -7.34 1.95 12.42
N GLU A 184 -8.58 1.50 12.37
CA GLU A 184 -9.31 1.17 11.13
C GLU A 184 -9.54 2.44 10.31
N ASP A 185 -10.12 3.49 10.89
CA ASP A 185 -10.36 4.77 10.20
C ASP A 185 -9.08 5.40 9.63
N ARG A 186 -8.01 5.44 10.44
CA ARG A 186 -6.73 6.01 10.01
C ARG A 186 -6.08 5.16 8.92
N TRP A 187 -6.30 3.84 8.95
CA TRP A 187 -5.76 2.93 7.94
C TRP A 187 -6.53 3.07 6.62
N VAL A 188 -7.86 3.06 6.63
CA VAL A 188 -8.68 3.22 5.42
C VAL A 188 -8.43 4.58 4.76
N ARG A 189 -8.32 5.66 5.55
CA ARG A 189 -7.91 6.99 5.06
C ARG A 189 -6.60 6.95 4.29
N LYS A 190 -5.57 6.33 4.88
CA LYS A 190 -4.26 6.17 4.22
C LYS A 190 -4.30 5.25 3.01
N LEU A 191 -5.18 4.25 3.00
CA LEU A 191 -5.36 3.37 1.86
C LEU A 191 -5.97 4.14 0.69
N PHE A 192 -7.00 4.94 0.95
CA PHE A 192 -7.64 5.79 -0.05
C PHE A 192 -6.68 6.87 -0.59
N GLU A 193 -6.01 7.61 0.29
CA GLU A 193 -4.96 8.59 -0.04
C GLU A 193 -3.93 8.00 -1.01
N LYS A 194 -3.34 6.86 -0.61
CA LYS A 194 -2.34 6.19 -1.44
C LYS A 194 -2.95 5.55 -2.69
N GLY A 195 -4.21 5.12 -2.61
CA GLY A 195 -5.10 4.68 -3.69
C GLY A 195 -5.04 5.64 -4.87
N VAL A 196 -5.54 6.84 -4.59
CA VAL A 196 -5.64 7.97 -5.50
C VAL A 196 -4.25 8.42 -5.96
N ALA A 197 -3.28 8.53 -5.05
CA ALA A 197 -1.92 8.92 -5.37
C ALA A 197 -1.24 7.94 -6.36
N GLY A 198 -1.40 6.64 -6.11
CA GLY A 198 -0.88 5.57 -6.94
C GLY A 198 -1.52 5.57 -8.33
N PHE A 199 -2.83 5.80 -8.41
CA PHE A 199 -3.56 5.95 -9.66
C PHE A 199 -2.99 7.09 -10.51
N TYR A 200 -2.94 8.31 -9.98
CA TYR A 200 -2.45 9.47 -10.74
C TYR A 200 -0.99 9.30 -11.16
N SER A 201 -0.15 8.74 -10.29
CA SER A 201 1.26 8.46 -10.60
C SER A 201 1.47 7.40 -11.70
N VAL A 202 0.45 6.60 -12.04
CA VAL A 202 0.52 5.66 -13.18
C VAL A 202 -0.05 6.30 -14.43
N VAL A 203 -1.26 6.85 -14.32
CA VAL A 203 -2.02 7.27 -15.50
C VAL A 203 -1.46 8.57 -16.06
N LEU A 204 -1.12 9.53 -15.20
CA LEU A 204 -0.77 10.89 -15.63
C LEU A 204 0.72 11.06 -15.96
N THR A 205 1.62 10.26 -15.38
CA THR A 205 3.07 10.37 -15.67
C THR A 205 3.38 10.15 -17.15
N SER A 206 2.65 9.25 -17.82
CA SER A 206 2.79 9.04 -19.27
C SER A 206 2.29 10.22 -20.12
N GLN A 207 1.53 11.13 -19.53
CA GLN A 207 0.91 12.29 -20.17
C GLN A 207 1.63 13.61 -19.85
N GLY A 208 2.83 13.54 -19.24
CA GLY A 208 3.63 14.73 -18.92
C GLY A 208 3.34 15.37 -17.55
N TRP A 209 2.52 14.74 -16.71
CA TRP A 209 2.28 15.22 -15.35
C TRP A 209 3.37 14.77 -14.37
N GLN A 210 3.77 15.69 -13.51
CA GLN A 210 4.52 15.41 -12.30
C GLN A 210 3.54 15.18 -11.13
N VAL A 211 3.74 14.08 -10.40
CA VAL A 211 2.90 13.67 -9.27
C VAL A 211 3.76 13.55 -8.03
N ASP A 212 3.64 14.52 -7.12
CA ASP A 212 4.31 14.52 -5.83
C ASP A 212 3.33 14.04 -4.75
N THR A 213 3.79 13.22 -3.79
CA THR A 213 2.94 12.67 -2.72
C THR A 213 3.55 12.98 -1.35
N GLY A 214 2.75 13.45 -0.39
CA GLY A 214 3.23 13.70 0.97
C GLY A 214 4.22 14.86 1.08
N LYS A 215 4.17 15.85 0.18
CA LYS A 215 5.12 16.98 0.15
C LYS A 215 4.86 17.87 1.36
N MET A 216 5.93 18.17 2.10
CA MET A 216 5.86 19.13 3.20
C MET A 216 5.89 20.55 2.64
N LEU A 217 4.90 21.34 3.00
CA LEU A 217 4.89 22.79 2.74
C LEU A 217 5.47 23.49 3.96
N GLN A 218 6.28 24.50 3.70
CA GLN A 218 6.80 25.39 4.74
C GLN A 218 5.86 26.56 4.90
N TRP A 219 5.60 26.96 6.14
CA TRP A 219 4.93 28.21 6.43
C TRP A 219 5.79 29.37 5.95
N ASP A 220 5.15 30.38 5.36
CA ASP A 220 5.82 31.63 5.03
C ASP A 220 5.87 32.48 6.30
N ILE A 221 7.01 32.40 6.99
CA ILE A 221 7.21 33.02 8.31
C ILE A 221 8.01 34.31 8.10
N GLU A 222 7.40 35.45 8.38
CA GLU A 222 8.06 36.76 8.34
C GLU A 222 8.79 37.07 9.66
N ASP A 223 8.18 36.71 10.79
CA ASP A 223 8.74 36.89 12.13
C ASP A 223 8.37 35.71 13.05
N LYS A 224 9.23 35.40 14.03
CA LYS A 224 9.00 34.30 14.97
C LYS A 224 9.68 34.46 16.32
N THR A 225 9.01 33.98 17.36
CA THR A 225 9.62 33.79 18.68
C THR A 225 10.53 32.55 18.71
N SER A 226 11.50 32.54 19.61
CA SER A 226 12.59 31.53 19.65
C SER A 226 12.13 30.07 19.83
N SER A 227 10.92 29.83 20.34
CA SER A 227 10.42 28.48 20.63
C SER A 227 9.32 28.00 19.68
N ILE A 228 8.82 28.84 18.77
CA ILE A 228 7.62 28.50 17.99
C ILE A 228 7.87 27.35 17.01
N ASP A 229 9.10 27.17 16.51
CA ASP A 229 9.46 26.10 15.58
C ASP A 229 9.10 24.69 16.09
N ARG A 230 9.07 24.49 17.42
CA ARG A 230 8.71 23.20 18.04
C ARG A 230 7.21 22.99 18.18
N LEU A 231 6.43 24.06 18.14
CA LEU A 231 4.99 24.07 18.39
C LEU A 231 4.17 24.21 17.10
N LEU A 232 4.77 24.81 16.08
CA LEU A 232 4.09 25.12 14.83
C LEU A 232 3.82 23.82 14.04
N PRO A 233 2.57 23.58 13.60
CA PRO A 233 2.21 22.32 12.97
C PRO A 233 2.87 22.16 11.60
N SER A 234 3.25 20.93 11.24
CA SER A 234 3.74 20.64 9.89
C SER A 234 2.59 20.63 8.88
N MET A 235 2.75 21.31 7.74
CA MET A 235 1.82 21.18 6.61
C MET A 235 2.30 20.09 5.66
N ARG A 236 1.51 19.03 5.52
CA ARG A 236 1.79 17.94 4.59
C ARG A 236 0.60 17.74 3.67
N THR A 237 0.83 17.94 2.39
CA THR A 237 -0.18 17.68 1.34
C THR A 237 -0.26 16.19 1.05
N ASP A 238 -1.44 15.71 0.67
CA ASP A 238 -1.61 14.33 0.23
C ASP A 238 -0.95 14.14 -1.15
N ILE A 239 -1.43 14.87 -2.16
CA ILE A 239 -0.97 14.76 -3.55
C ILE A 239 -0.89 16.16 -4.18
N ILE A 240 0.15 16.40 -4.97
CA ILE A 240 0.27 17.59 -5.83
C ILE A 240 0.47 17.09 -7.26
N LEU A 241 -0.40 17.56 -8.16
CA LEU A 241 -0.36 17.28 -9.58
C LEU A 241 0.11 18.54 -10.31
N GLU A 242 1.16 18.43 -11.11
CA GLU A 242 1.69 19.55 -11.89
C GLU A 242 1.83 19.16 -13.35
N HIS A 243 1.34 20.02 -14.24
CA HIS A 243 1.53 19.90 -15.67
C HIS A 243 2.14 21.19 -16.24
N ARG A 244 3.48 21.23 -16.29
CA ARG A 244 4.24 22.43 -16.66
C ARG A 244 3.87 22.98 -18.03
N ALA A 245 3.68 22.13 -19.03
CA ALA A 245 3.34 22.58 -20.39
C ALA A 245 1.92 23.19 -20.52
N ARG A 246 1.04 22.94 -19.54
CA ARG A 246 -0.32 23.51 -19.50
C ARG A 246 -0.45 24.60 -18.44
N ASN A 247 0.62 24.88 -17.68
CA ASN A 247 0.62 25.74 -16.52
C ASN A 247 -0.45 25.38 -15.46
N ILE A 248 -0.65 24.07 -15.20
CA ILE A 248 -1.64 23.61 -14.21
C ILE A 248 -0.93 23.05 -12.98
N ARG A 249 -1.36 23.50 -11.79
CA ARG A 249 -1.05 22.86 -10.50
C ARG A 249 -2.35 22.60 -9.75
N THR A 250 -2.54 21.37 -9.29
CA THR A 250 -3.70 20.99 -8.47
C THR A 250 -3.22 20.28 -7.21
N ILE A 251 -3.61 20.81 -6.06
CA ILE A 251 -3.41 20.17 -4.76
C ILE A 251 -4.63 19.29 -4.51
N VAL A 252 -4.41 17.98 -4.39
CA VAL A 252 -5.47 17.02 -4.09
C VAL A 252 -5.34 16.61 -2.63
N ASP A 253 -6.42 16.76 -1.88
CA ASP A 253 -6.55 16.33 -0.48
C ASP A 253 -7.69 15.31 -0.40
N THR A 254 -7.39 14.14 0.17
CA THR A 254 -8.30 13.01 0.20
C THR A 254 -8.93 12.86 1.57
N LYS A 255 -10.24 12.63 1.61
CA LYS A 255 -11.01 12.55 2.85
C LYS A 255 -11.90 11.32 2.83
N PHE A 256 -11.66 10.39 3.75
CA PHE A 256 -12.50 9.18 3.91
C PHE A 256 -13.64 9.47 4.90
N THR A 257 -14.59 10.30 4.47
CA THR A 257 -15.81 10.69 5.19
C THR A 257 -16.89 11.03 4.16
N SER A 258 -18.13 11.22 4.60
CA SER A 258 -19.13 11.93 3.79
C SER A 258 -18.60 13.31 3.37
N VAL A 259 -18.94 13.75 2.15
CA VAL A 259 -18.62 15.08 1.61
C VAL A 259 -19.38 16.19 2.34
N VAL A 260 -20.61 15.89 2.75
CA VAL A 260 -21.48 16.80 3.51
C VAL A 260 -21.71 16.29 4.95
N THR A 261 -21.86 17.25 5.86
CA THR A 261 -22.27 17.02 7.25
C THR A 261 -23.72 17.46 7.40
N ARG A 262 -24.54 16.69 8.13
CA ARG A 262 -25.92 17.05 8.42
C ARG A 262 -25.96 18.11 9.52
N GLY A 263 -26.47 19.30 9.21
CA GLY A 263 -26.73 20.34 10.21
C GLY A 263 -27.93 20.00 11.10
N TRP A 264 -28.03 20.68 12.26
CA TRP A 264 -29.19 20.58 13.17
C TRP A 264 -30.50 21.07 12.50
N TYR A 265 -30.39 21.82 11.41
CA TYR A 265 -31.52 22.44 10.70
C TYR A 265 -31.51 22.06 9.20
N ARG A 266 -31.62 20.76 8.90
CA ARG A 266 -31.90 20.14 7.57
C ARG A 266 -31.00 20.47 6.37
N GLU A 267 -30.14 21.48 6.38
CA GLU A 267 -29.25 21.81 5.25
C GLU A 267 -27.94 21.01 5.34
N GLU A 268 -27.61 20.32 4.25
CA GLU A 268 -26.33 19.61 4.08
C GLU A 268 -25.22 20.63 3.78
N THR A 269 -24.13 20.60 4.54
CA THR A 269 -23.03 21.57 4.42
C THR A 269 -21.67 20.89 4.30
N LEU A 270 -20.75 21.49 3.54
CA LEU A 270 -19.38 21.02 3.43
C LEU A 270 -18.64 21.18 4.77
N SER A 271 -17.73 20.25 5.06
CA SER A 271 -16.90 20.33 6.27
C SER A 271 -15.95 21.53 6.22
N SER A 272 -16.17 22.51 7.10
CA SER A 272 -15.31 23.70 7.22
C SER A 272 -13.85 23.34 7.50
N GLN A 273 -13.61 22.29 8.29
CA GLN A 273 -12.26 21.79 8.56
C GLN A 273 -11.53 21.38 7.28
N HIS A 274 -12.20 20.71 6.34
CA HIS A 274 -11.59 20.29 5.10
C HIS A 274 -11.33 21.48 4.17
N VAL A 275 -12.28 22.42 4.11
CA VAL A 275 -12.14 23.66 3.35
C VAL A 275 -10.95 24.48 3.84
N TYR A 276 -10.83 24.69 5.16
CA TYR A 276 -9.70 25.43 5.74
C TYR A 276 -8.37 24.72 5.53
N GLN A 277 -8.36 23.40 5.57
CA GLN A 277 -7.15 22.62 5.32
C GLN A 277 -6.67 22.80 3.87
N ILE A 278 -7.52 22.55 2.87
CA ILE A 278 -7.11 22.73 1.47
C ILE A 278 -6.75 24.18 1.15
N TYR A 279 -7.50 25.14 1.72
CA TYR A 279 -7.23 26.56 1.56
C TYR A 279 -5.85 26.93 2.12
N SER A 280 -5.48 26.44 3.31
CA SER A 280 -4.15 26.69 3.88
C SER A 280 -3.04 26.11 2.99
N TYR A 281 -3.24 24.94 2.38
CA TYR A 281 -2.27 24.40 1.42
C TYR A 281 -2.11 25.27 0.17
N ILE A 282 -3.20 25.75 -0.40
CA ILE A 282 -3.18 26.62 -1.59
C ILE A 282 -2.43 27.92 -1.30
N ARG A 283 -2.74 28.58 -0.17
CA ARG A 283 -2.10 29.84 0.20
C ARG A 283 -0.64 29.66 0.58
N SER A 284 -0.31 28.65 1.38
CA SER A 284 1.07 28.45 1.87
C SER A 284 2.06 28.00 0.80
N GLN A 285 1.60 27.54 -0.37
CA GLN A 285 2.49 27.21 -1.49
C GLN A 285 2.73 28.38 -2.45
N GLU A 286 2.04 29.51 -2.29
CA GLU A 286 2.25 30.69 -3.13
C GLU A 286 3.69 31.20 -3.01
N ARG A 287 4.34 31.37 -4.15
CA ARG A 287 5.68 31.95 -4.28
C ARG A 287 5.69 32.83 -5.54
N GLN A 288 6.15 34.08 -5.41
CA GLN A 288 6.25 34.98 -6.57
C GLN A 288 7.18 34.45 -7.67
N THR A 289 8.17 33.63 -7.29
CA THR A 289 9.10 32.98 -8.21
C THR A 289 8.51 31.75 -8.92
N ASP A 290 7.30 31.33 -8.56
CA ASP A 290 6.61 30.17 -9.11
C ASP A 290 5.19 30.53 -9.59
N PRO A 291 5.02 30.96 -10.85
CA PRO A 291 3.71 31.38 -11.37
C PRO A 291 2.61 30.31 -11.26
N LEU A 292 2.98 29.02 -11.33
CA LEU A 292 2.04 27.90 -11.14
C LEU A 292 1.40 27.93 -9.74
N SER A 293 2.15 28.39 -8.75
CA SER A 293 1.66 28.47 -7.38
C SER A 293 0.54 29.50 -7.24
N LEU A 294 0.63 30.63 -7.96
CA LEU A 294 -0.34 31.72 -7.87
C LEU A 294 -1.70 31.36 -8.51
N GLN A 295 -1.73 30.32 -9.34
CA GLN A 295 -2.94 29.84 -10.02
C GLN A 295 -3.32 28.41 -9.60
N ALA A 296 -2.73 27.89 -8.53
CA ALA A 296 -2.98 26.53 -8.09
C ALA A 296 -4.46 26.32 -7.74
N SER A 297 -5.03 25.17 -8.15
CA SER A 297 -6.37 24.75 -7.78
C SER A 297 -6.34 23.73 -6.64
N GLY A 298 -7.45 23.65 -5.90
CA GLY A 298 -7.68 22.64 -4.87
C GLY A 298 -8.69 21.61 -5.34
N LEU A 299 -8.46 20.34 -5.02
CA LEU A 299 -9.41 19.26 -5.18
C LEU A 299 -9.56 18.50 -3.86
N LEU A 300 -10.74 18.57 -3.26
CA LEU A 300 -11.12 17.72 -2.15
C LEU A 300 -11.85 16.49 -2.69
N LEU A 301 -11.27 15.31 -2.48
CA LEU A 301 -11.77 14.07 -3.04
C LEU A 301 -12.29 13.14 -1.93
N TYR A 302 -13.54 12.72 -2.08
CA TYR A 302 -14.24 11.87 -1.11
C TYR A 302 -14.64 10.53 -1.75
N PRO A 303 -14.61 9.41 -1.02
CA PRO A 303 -15.28 8.19 -1.46
C PRO A 303 -16.79 8.34 -1.26
N ALA A 304 -17.58 7.78 -2.17
CA ALA A 304 -19.02 7.68 -2.02
C ALA A 304 -19.56 6.31 -2.44
N VAL A 305 -20.75 5.99 -1.95
CA VAL A 305 -21.58 4.89 -2.46
C VAL A 305 -22.95 5.52 -2.77
N GLY A 306 -23.23 5.77 -4.05
CA GLY A 306 -24.52 6.26 -4.54
C GLY A 306 -24.75 7.79 -4.52
N CYS A 307 -24.17 8.54 -3.57
CA CYS A 307 -24.29 10.01 -3.58
C CYS A 307 -23.10 10.66 -4.30
N LEU A 308 -23.35 11.23 -5.48
CA LEU A 308 -22.34 11.90 -6.28
C LEU A 308 -22.44 13.42 -6.11
N VAL A 309 -21.36 14.04 -5.67
CA VAL A 309 -21.19 15.48 -5.58
C VAL A 309 -19.98 15.87 -6.43
N ASP A 310 -20.15 16.92 -7.24
CA ASP A 310 -19.09 17.52 -8.03
C ASP A 310 -19.34 19.02 -8.15
N GLU A 311 -18.87 19.75 -7.14
CA GLU A 311 -19.13 21.18 -6.99
C GLU A 311 -17.83 21.95 -6.93
N ALA A 312 -17.84 23.22 -7.36
CA ALA A 312 -16.65 24.06 -7.32
C ALA A 312 -16.96 25.50 -6.88
N VAL A 313 -15.99 26.11 -6.21
CA VAL A 313 -16.03 27.51 -5.81
C VAL A 313 -14.70 28.17 -6.12
N VAL A 314 -14.71 29.45 -6.48
CA VAL A 314 -13.49 30.24 -6.64
C VAL A 314 -13.32 31.13 -5.41
N VAL A 315 -12.22 30.94 -4.69
CA VAL A 315 -11.87 31.72 -3.50
C VAL A 315 -10.54 32.40 -3.76
N GLN A 316 -10.54 33.74 -3.77
CA GLN A 316 -9.34 34.56 -3.97
C GLN A 316 -8.54 34.18 -5.24
N GLY A 317 -9.24 33.89 -6.34
CA GLY A 317 -8.61 33.50 -7.61
C GLY A 317 -8.25 32.01 -7.73
N HIS A 318 -8.39 31.22 -6.66
CA HIS A 318 -8.14 29.78 -6.69
C HIS A 318 -9.45 29.00 -6.78
N LYS A 319 -9.55 28.11 -7.78
CA LYS A 319 -10.67 27.16 -7.91
C LYS A 319 -10.48 26.03 -6.90
N ILE A 320 -11.47 25.81 -6.03
CA ILE A 320 -11.55 24.69 -5.09
C ILE A 320 -12.74 23.83 -5.50
N ARG A 321 -12.47 22.58 -5.90
CA ARG A 321 -13.47 21.59 -6.30
C ARG A 321 -13.67 20.55 -5.20
N PHE A 322 -14.92 20.14 -4.99
CA PHE A 322 -15.36 19.12 -4.06
C PHE A 322 -15.99 17.99 -4.86
N ALA A 323 -15.28 16.87 -4.98
CA ALA A 323 -15.73 15.77 -5.81
C ALA A 323 -15.79 14.47 -5.02
N THR A 324 -16.78 13.65 -5.34
CA THR A 324 -16.89 12.27 -4.84
C THR A 324 -16.53 11.28 -5.94
N VAL A 325 -15.89 10.18 -5.56
CA VAL A 325 -15.64 9.03 -6.42
C VAL A 325 -16.44 7.86 -5.89
N ASN A 326 -17.32 7.31 -6.72
CA ASN A 326 -18.09 6.14 -6.33
C ASN A 326 -17.16 4.93 -6.29
N LEU A 327 -16.96 4.34 -5.11
CA LEU A 327 -16.12 3.14 -4.97
C LEU A 327 -16.89 1.85 -5.22
N GLY A 328 -18.22 1.91 -5.33
CA GLY A 328 -19.09 0.76 -5.60
C GLY A 328 -19.29 0.44 -7.08
N VAL A 329 -18.65 1.18 -8.00
CA VAL A 329 -18.76 0.94 -9.46
C VAL A 329 -17.50 0.26 -10.00
N SER A 330 -17.57 -0.22 -11.25
CA SER A 330 -16.44 -0.93 -11.89
C SER A 330 -15.14 -0.11 -11.87
N ALA A 331 -13.99 -0.80 -11.86
CA ALA A 331 -12.68 -0.14 -11.87
C ALA A 331 -12.46 0.78 -13.09
N VAL A 332 -13.06 0.45 -14.24
CA VAL A 332 -13.04 1.29 -15.45
C VAL A 332 -13.78 2.60 -15.20
N GLU A 333 -14.91 2.52 -14.52
CA GLU A 333 -15.74 3.68 -14.18
C GLU A 333 -15.08 4.54 -13.10
N ILE A 334 -14.49 3.93 -12.06
CA ILE A 334 -13.66 4.64 -11.06
C ILE A 334 -12.53 5.40 -11.77
N ARG A 335 -11.83 4.75 -12.71
CA ARG A 335 -10.77 5.38 -13.50
C ARG A 335 -11.31 6.57 -14.30
N ARG A 336 -12.49 6.45 -14.90
CA ARG A 336 -13.14 7.53 -15.66
C ARG A 336 -13.46 8.72 -14.75
N GLN A 337 -14.05 8.45 -13.59
CA GLN A 337 -14.39 9.49 -12.59
C GLN A 337 -13.15 10.21 -12.08
N LEU A 338 -12.08 9.48 -11.72
CA LEU A 338 -10.83 10.07 -11.26
C LEU A 338 -10.13 10.93 -12.33
N LEU A 339 -10.32 10.65 -13.62
CA LEU A 339 -9.81 11.52 -14.67
C LEU A 339 -10.70 12.74 -14.89
N ALA A 340 -12.01 12.55 -14.89
CA ALA A 340 -12.99 13.62 -15.08
C ALA A 340 -12.91 14.72 -14.02
N VAL A 341 -12.50 14.40 -12.78
CA VAL A 341 -12.32 15.42 -11.73
C VAL A 341 -11.11 16.34 -11.97
N LEU A 342 -10.21 15.98 -12.88
CA LEU A 342 -9.06 16.80 -13.29
C LEU A 342 -9.32 17.58 -14.59
N ASP A 343 -10.32 17.17 -15.36
CA ASP A 343 -10.76 17.88 -16.55
C ASP A 343 -11.70 19.02 -16.12
N ASP A 344 -11.54 20.18 -16.76
CA ASP A 344 -12.39 21.36 -16.54
C ASP A 344 -13.73 21.25 -17.25
#